data_AF-A0ABD5YYF7-F1
#
_entry.id   AF-A0ABD5YYF7-F1
#
_cell.length_a   1.000
_cell.length_b   1.000
_cell.length_c   1.000
_cell.angle_alpha   90.00
_cell.angle_beta   90.00
_cell.angle_gamma   90.00
#
_symmetry.space_group_name_H-M   'P 1'
#
loop_
_entity.id
_entity.type
_entity.pdbx_description
1 polymer ?
#
loop_
_entity_poly.entity_id
_entity_poly.type
_entity_poly.pdbx_seq_one_letter_code
_entity_poly.pdbx_strand_id
1 'polypeptide(L)'
;MMVEHSTMRMQESIYDLPEIEHSEVVDSEFFDYCTEIQDFLVICLANRDGEILFIRNFDKNIGWELPGSHVLPDEGIVSAVNRVVEMEVGAPIDEVTPVASVKNKFICGGDSLTHHGLALAAITKVSESDLTPESNIQKCFSATNPQKIAYQDECVVEISKPHLTEKIADLPENELESGRENHVRHIFHNHLVSTLVSGFSSEKIKNTIMENVDKTPRTILDASCGDDGFIFQLNDRFDPDVCVANDISWKTLSLLQKHNTDSNIIFTNHNLRRLPFDFTFDLVLFKNTLHHIEKDDQHDAIQTLNDLSDQLIIVDIEDPREYNFKSKAWNWYYRTVLGDEGQDFLSAREFRRRIHNAIGDDSVEFDAVETVKGNYVMCSARPQ
;
A
#
# COMPACT_ATOMS: atom_id res chain seq x y z
N MET A 1 2.18 -9.15 29.54
CA MET A 1 1.50 -7.90 29.14
C MET A 1 2.57 -6.86 28.88
N MET A 2 2.49 -6.15 27.76
CA MET A 2 3.57 -5.49 27.02
C MET A 2 4.30 -6.44 26.07
N VAL A 3 3.82 -6.52 24.82
CA VAL A 3 4.54 -6.14 23.60
C VAL A 3 3.47 -5.92 22.50
N GLU A 4 2.73 -4.82 22.54
CA GLU A 4 2.06 -4.32 21.32
C GLU A 4 3.11 -3.48 20.60
N HIS A 5 3.83 -4.12 19.68
CA HIS A 5 4.51 -3.41 18.62
C HIS A 5 3.41 -2.74 17.80
N SER A 6 3.09 -1.47 18.08
CA SER A 6 2.10 -0.75 17.29
C SER A 6 2.54 -0.79 15.82
N THR A 7 1.61 -1.05 14.92
CA THR A 7 1.85 -1.06 13.46
C THR A 7 2.56 0.22 13.00
N MET A 8 2.38 1.33 13.72
CA MET A 8 3.12 2.58 13.53
C MET A 8 4.64 2.43 13.66
N ARG A 9 5.15 1.77 14.70
CA ARG A 9 6.60 1.57 14.88
C ARG A 9 7.22 0.71 13.79
N MET A 10 6.46 -0.26 13.29
CA MET A 10 6.91 -1.05 12.15
C MET A 10 6.99 -0.18 10.88
N GLN A 11 6.01 0.71 10.65
CA GLN A 11 6.11 1.68 9.56
C GLN A 11 7.31 2.63 9.72
N GLU A 12 7.54 3.17 10.92
CA GLU A 12 8.73 4.00 11.18
C GLU A 12 10.04 3.29 10.78
N SER A 13 10.16 2.00 11.11
CA SER A 13 11.37 1.22 10.80
C SER A 13 11.58 0.89 9.33
N ILE A 14 10.51 0.90 8.52
CA ILE A 14 10.56 0.50 7.10
C ILE A 14 10.77 1.71 6.18
N TYR A 15 10.36 2.89 6.61
CA TYR A 15 10.36 4.10 5.79
C TYR A 15 11.42 5.14 6.19
N ASP A 16 12.19 4.92 7.25
CA ASP A 16 13.11 5.91 7.86
C ASP A 16 12.45 7.30 8.00
N LEU A 17 11.27 7.32 8.64
CA LEU A 17 10.44 8.53 8.67
C LEU A 17 11.10 9.64 9.52
N PRO A 18 11.13 10.90 9.04
CA PRO A 18 11.54 12.02 9.87
C PRO A 18 10.58 12.17 11.07
N GLU A 19 11.13 12.57 12.21
CA GLU A 19 10.37 12.72 13.45
C GLU A 19 10.02 14.19 13.72
N ILE A 20 8.74 14.45 14.02
CA ILE A 20 8.21 15.74 14.43
C ILE A 20 7.78 15.64 15.90
N GLU A 21 8.39 16.42 16.79
CA GLU A 21 8.05 16.43 18.21
C GLU A 21 7.41 17.75 18.64
N HIS A 22 6.35 17.67 19.45
CA HIS A 22 5.73 18.79 20.13
C HIS A 22 5.56 18.46 21.61
N SER A 23 5.75 19.46 22.45
CA SER A 23 5.58 19.34 23.90
C SER A 23 4.70 20.47 24.41
N GLU A 24 3.69 20.12 25.21
CA GLU A 24 2.76 21.08 25.81
C GLU A 24 2.53 20.78 27.29
N VAL A 25 2.42 21.84 28.09
CA VAL A 25 1.98 21.74 29.49
C VAL A 25 0.47 21.85 29.53
N VAL A 26 -0.19 20.84 30.07
CA VAL A 26 -1.65 20.71 30.08
C VAL A 26 -2.19 20.60 31.50
N ASP A 27 -3.47 20.91 31.67
CA ASP A 27 -4.15 20.68 32.95
C ASP A 27 -4.39 19.19 33.20
N SER A 28 -4.74 18.85 34.45
CA SER A 28 -4.93 17.45 34.85
C SER A 28 -6.13 16.78 34.18
N GLU A 29 -7.18 17.54 33.87
CA GLU A 29 -8.39 16.99 33.24
C GLU A 29 -8.08 16.54 31.80
N PHE A 30 -7.37 17.37 31.03
CA PHE A 30 -6.91 17.01 29.70
C PHE A 30 -5.83 15.93 29.73
N PHE A 31 -4.91 15.97 30.70
CA PHE A 31 -3.88 14.93 30.86
C PHE A 31 -4.50 13.55 31.11
N ASP A 32 -5.50 13.45 31.98
CA ASP A 32 -6.23 12.21 32.25
C ASP A 32 -6.93 11.71 30.97
N TYR A 33 -7.57 12.60 30.20
CA TYR A 33 -8.15 12.26 28.90
C TYR A 33 -7.12 11.68 27.93
N CYS A 34 -5.91 12.27 27.86
CA CYS A 34 -4.85 11.78 27.00
C CYS A 34 -4.37 10.38 27.36
N THR A 35 -4.55 9.88 28.60
CA THR A 35 -4.08 8.54 28.98
C THR A 35 -4.79 7.40 28.24
N GLU A 36 -5.97 7.64 27.67
CA GLU A 36 -6.78 6.64 26.97
C GLU A 36 -6.37 6.47 25.49
N ILE A 37 -5.60 7.40 24.95
CA ILE A 37 -5.21 7.45 23.53
C ILE A 37 -3.69 7.34 23.46
N GLN A 38 -3.17 6.46 22.59
CA GLN A 38 -1.72 6.33 22.39
C GLN A 38 -1.31 6.61 20.95
N ASP A 39 -2.13 6.15 20.00
CA ASP A 39 -1.83 6.19 18.58
C ASP A 39 -2.78 7.13 17.82
N PHE A 40 -2.24 8.00 16.96
CA PHE A 40 -3.04 8.93 16.14
C PHE A 40 -2.51 9.11 14.71
N LEU A 41 -3.34 9.68 13.85
CA LEU A 41 -3.01 10.00 12.46
C LEU A 41 -3.22 11.47 12.18
N VAL A 42 -2.36 12.03 11.33
CA VAL A 42 -2.53 13.36 10.70
C VAL A 42 -2.40 13.16 9.19
N ILE A 43 -3.38 13.62 8.42
CA ILE A 43 -3.48 13.35 6.98
C ILE A 43 -3.41 14.67 6.23
N CYS A 44 -2.31 14.89 5.52
CA CYS A 44 -2.21 15.93 4.50
C CYS A 44 -2.92 15.44 3.23
N LEU A 45 -4.23 15.64 3.18
CA LEU A 45 -5.08 15.24 2.07
C LEU A 45 -5.07 16.29 0.96
N ALA A 46 -4.70 15.90 -0.26
CA ALA A 46 -4.75 16.75 -1.44
C ALA A 46 -5.75 16.25 -2.49
N ASN A 47 -6.26 17.18 -3.29
CA ASN A 47 -7.00 16.85 -4.51
C ASN A 47 -6.05 16.63 -5.69
N ARG A 48 -6.61 16.31 -6.86
CA ARG A 48 -5.84 16.08 -8.11
C ARG A 48 -5.14 17.34 -8.65
N ASP A 49 -5.57 18.52 -8.22
CA ASP A 49 -4.94 19.80 -8.58
C ASP A 49 -3.76 20.13 -7.64
N GLY A 50 -3.46 19.27 -6.66
CA GLY A 50 -2.39 19.46 -5.67
C GLY A 50 -2.75 20.45 -4.55
N GLU A 51 -4.01 20.83 -4.44
CA GLU A 51 -4.51 21.67 -3.37
C GLU A 51 -4.75 20.83 -2.12
N ILE A 52 -4.40 21.35 -0.95
CA ILE A 52 -4.47 20.64 0.34
C ILE A 52 -5.76 21.01 1.06
N LEU A 53 -6.43 20.02 1.65
CA LEU A 53 -7.61 20.22 2.49
C LEU A 53 -7.19 20.81 3.84
N PHE A 54 -7.75 21.96 4.16
CA PHE A 54 -7.69 22.58 5.48
C PHE A 54 -9.07 22.62 6.11
N ILE A 55 -9.12 22.33 7.41
CA ILE A 55 -10.34 22.32 8.22
C ILE A 55 -10.22 23.39 9.29
N ARG A 56 -11.30 24.12 9.57
CA ARG A 56 -11.37 25.06 10.67
C ARG A 56 -12.66 24.86 11.43
N ASN A 57 -12.53 24.36 12.65
CA ASN A 57 -13.62 24.27 13.59
C ASN A 57 -13.70 25.58 14.42
N PHE A 58 -14.80 26.32 14.28
CA PHE A 58 -14.98 27.60 14.99
C PHE A 58 -15.23 27.46 16.49
N ASP A 59 -15.56 26.25 16.96
CA ASP A 59 -15.68 25.93 18.38
C ASP A 59 -14.28 25.73 19.02
N LYS A 60 -13.23 25.52 18.20
CA LYS A 60 -11.84 25.40 18.64
C LYS A 60 -11.07 26.70 18.37
N ASN A 61 -10.26 27.18 19.32
CA ASN A 61 -9.46 28.41 19.16
C ASN A 61 -8.05 28.17 18.57
N ILE A 62 -7.88 27.12 17.77
CA ILE A 62 -6.56 26.61 17.35
C ILE A 62 -6.11 27.06 15.94
N GLY A 63 -7.03 27.45 15.06
CA GLY A 63 -6.71 27.90 13.70
C GLY A 63 -7.24 26.92 12.64
N TRP A 64 -6.54 26.82 11.52
CA TRP A 64 -6.76 25.76 10.53
C TRP A 64 -5.97 24.52 10.93
N GLU A 65 -6.54 23.34 10.71
CA GLU A 65 -5.95 22.03 11.02
C GLU A 65 -6.03 21.12 9.78
N LEU A 66 -5.18 20.11 9.74
CA LEU A 66 -5.30 18.99 8.83
C LEU A 66 -6.32 17.96 9.36
N PRO A 67 -6.93 17.15 8.49
CA PRO A 67 -7.68 15.96 8.92
C PRO A 67 -6.83 15.07 9.83
N GLY A 68 -7.38 14.64 10.97
CA GLY A 68 -6.66 13.79 11.90
C GLY A 68 -7.58 13.18 12.96
N SER A 69 -7.19 12.03 13.50
CA SER A 69 -7.93 11.32 14.55
C SER A 69 -7.05 10.27 15.23
N HIS A 70 -7.46 9.79 16.40
CA HIS A 70 -6.83 8.62 17.02
C HIS A 70 -7.14 7.35 16.22
N VAL A 71 -6.26 6.35 16.33
CA VAL A 71 -6.51 5.00 15.85
C VAL A 71 -7.28 4.24 16.92
N LEU A 72 -8.39 3.59 16.56
CA LEU A 72 -9.19 2.82 17.51
C LEU A 72 -8.47 1.50 17.88
N PRO A 73 -8.70 0.92 19.08
CA PRO A 73 -7.98 -0.27 19.55
C PRO A 73 -8.03 -1.49 18.60
N ASP A 74 -9.15 -1.68 17.89
CA ASP A 74 -9.35 -2.81 16.97
C ASP A 74 -9.25 -2.38 15.49
N GLU A 75 -8.64 -1.23 15.22
CA GLU A 75 -8.57 -0.62 13.90
C GLU A 75 -7.13 -0.54 13.40
N GLY A 76 -6.86 -1.09 12.21
CA GLY A 76 -5.56 -0.89 11.55
C GLY A 76 -5.50 0.43 10.78
N ILE A 77 -4.28 0.90 10.47
CA ILE A 77 -4.00 2.21 9.85
C ILE A 77 -4.85 2.46 8.59
N VAL A 78 -4.96 1.50 7.66
CA VAL A 78 -5.77 1.65 6.43
C VAL A 78 -7.24 1.96 6.74
N SER A 79 -7.82 1.31 7.75
CA SER A 79 -9.21 1.53 8.18
C SER A 79 -9.37 2.89 8.86
N ALA A 80 -8.42 3.28 9.72
CA ALA A 80 -8.40 4.58 10.37
C ALA A 80 -8.30 5.72 9.35
N VAL A 81 -7.44 5.59 8.35
CA VAL A 81 -7.27 6.53 7.24
C VAL A 81 -8.59 6.69 6.46
N ASN A 82 -9.20 5.58 6.07
CA ASN A 82 -10.49 5.60 5.35
C ASN A 82 -11.59 6.27 6.19
N ARG A 83 -11.69 5.93 7.48
CA ARG A 83 -12.67 6.54 8.38
C ARG A 83 -12.48 8.05 8.50
N VAL A 84 -11.25 8.51 8.71
CA VAL A 84 -10.96 9.95 8.84
C VAL A 84 -11.31 10.68 7.56
N VAL A 85 -10.86 10.19 6.40
CA VAL A 85 -11.14 10.87 5.13
C VAL A 85 -12.61 10.80 4.75
N GLU A 86 -13.30 9.67 4.93
CA GLU A 86 -14.73 9.55 4.65
C GLU A 86 -15.56 10.49 5.54
N MET A 87 -15.17 10.67 6.81
CA MET A 87 -15.80 11.64 7.70
C MET A 87 -15.63 13.08 7.23
N GLU A 88 -14.46 13.42 6.65
CA GLU A 88 -14.16 14.79 6.26
C GLU A 88 -14.70 15.18 4.87
N VAL A 89 -14.59 14.28 3.90
CA VAL A 89 -14.93 14.55 2.49
C VAL A 89 -15.95 13.59 1.87
N GLY A 90 -16.42 12.57 2.59
CA GLY A 90 -17.45 11.65 2.11
C GLY A 90 -17.03 10.75 0.95
N ALA A 91 -15.73 10.58 0.72
CA ALA A 91 -15.19 9.84 -0.41
C ALA A 91 -13.94 9.03 -0.04
N PRO A 92 -13.62 7.97 -0.82
CA PRO A 92 -12.39 7.22 -0.61
C PRO A 92 -11.14 8.00 -1.05
N ILE A 93 -10.01 7.52 -0.56
CA ILE A 93 -8.67 7.91 -1.00
C ILE A 93 -8.27 7.06 -2.20
N ASP A 94 -7.53 7.67 -3.13
CA ASP A 94 -6.89 6.95 -4.23
C ASP A 94 -5.52 6.44 -3.81
N GLU A 95 -4.69 7.31 -3.22
CA GLU A 95 -3.33 6.98 -2.79
C GLU A 95 -2.97 7.52 -1.42
N VAL A 96 -2.09 6.81 -0.71
CA VAL A 96 -1.58 7.26 0.60
C VAL A 96 -0.14 6.81 0.84
N THR A 97 0.63 7.64 1.54
CA THR A 97 2.02 7.34 1.91
C THR A 97 2.37 7.95 3.26
N PRO A 98 3.03 7.18 4.15
CA PRO A 98 3.64 7.72 5.36
C PRO A 98 4.75 8.71 5.04
N VAL A 99 4.79 9.85 5.73
CA VAL A 99 5.77 10.90 5.47
C VAL A 99 6.52 11.38 6.71
N ALA A 100 5.98 11.19 7.90
CA ALA A 100 6.68 11.50 9.16
C ALA A 100 6.11 10.70 10.34
N SER A 101 6.95 10.46 11.35
CA SER A 101 6.52 10.12 12.70
C SER A 101 6.20 11.40 13.46
N VAL A 102 5.13 11.38 14.26
CA VAL A 102 4.67 12.51 15.04
C VAL A 102 4.60 12.14 16.50
N LYS A 103 5.25 12.91 17.37
CA LYS A 103 5.22 12.73 18.82
C LYS A 103 4.61 13.94 19.49
N ASN A 104 3.57 13.70 20.28
CA ASN A 104 2.95 14.71 21.12
C ASN A 104 3.21 14.37 22.59
N LYS A 105 3.96 15.23 23.27
CA LYS A 105 4.32 15.06 24.67
C LYS A 105 3.52 16.02 25.55
N PHE A 106 2.66 15.46 26.39
CA PHE A 106 1.86 16.19 27.34
C PHE A 106 2.53 16.15 28.72
N ILE A 107 2.61 17.29 29.38
CA ILE A 107 3.26 17.45 30.69
C ILE A 107 2.23 17.99 31.68
N CYS A 108 2.00 17.27 32.78
CA CYS A 108 1.13 17.72 33.86
C CYS A 108 1.83 17.56 35.21
N GLY A 109 2.17 18.68 35.85
CA GLY A 109 2.93 18.65 37.10
C GLY A 109 4.32 18.02 36.92
N GLY A 110 4.52 16.84 37.53
CA GLY A 110 5.75 16.06 37.43
C GLY A 110 5.69 14.89 36.45
N ASP A 111 4.52 14.60 35.89
CA ASP A 111 4.28 13.46 35.01
C ASP A 111 4.32 13.90 33.54
N SER A 112 4.65 12.96 32.66
CA SER A 112 4.62 13.16 31.21
C SER A 112 4.08 11.95 30.48
N LEU A 113 3.28 12.20 29.45
CA LEU A 113 2.73 11.20 28.55
C LEU A 113 3.14 11.54 27.11
N THR A 114 3.49 10.52 26.32
CA THR A 114 3.81 10.70 24.90
C THR A 114 2.83 9.91 24.06
N HIS A 115 2.15 10.60 23.16
CA HIS A 115 1.37 9.99 22.07
C HIS A 115 2.28 9.84 20.85
N HIS A 116 2.07 8.75 20.14
CA HIS A 116 2.75 8.42 18.90
C HIS A 116 1.75 8.55 17.75
N GLY A 117 2.20 9.08 16.63
CA GLY A 117 1.34 9.26 15.49
C GLY A 117 2.08 9.19 14.18
N LEU A 118 1.30 9.06 13.12
CA LEU A 118 1.80 8.95 11.77
C LEU A 118 1.22 10.07 10.90
N ALA A 119 2.10 10.85 10.30
CA ALA A 119 1.73 11.81 9.28
C ALA A 119 1.68 11.11 7.91
N LEU A 120 0.61 11.34 7.18
CA LEU A 120 0.32 10.71 5.89
C LEU A 120 0.07 11.76 4.82
N ALA A 121 0.69 11.60 3.65
CA ALA A 121 0.30 12.29 2.43
C ALA A 121 -0.74 11.44 1.69
N ALA A 122 -1.90 12.00 1.36
CA ALA A 122 -2.97 11.28 0.69
C ALA A 122 -3.58 12.08 -0.47
N ILE A 123 -4.09 11.38 -1.49
CA ILE A 123 -4.74 11.97 -2.66
C ILE A 123 -6.20 11.50 -2.75
N THR A 124 -7.10 12.44 -3.02
CA THR A 124 -8.52 12.15 -3.30
C THR A 124 -8.98 12.80 -4.61
N LYS A 125 -10.06 12.26 -5.20
CA LYS A 125 -10.74 12.84 -6.38
C LYS A 125 -11.72 13.95 -6.02
N VAL A 126 -11.95 14.19 -4.73
CA VAL A 126 -12.89 15.20 -4.24
C VAL A 126 -12.39 16.60 -4.60
N SER A 127 -13.31 17.41 -5.10
CA SER A 127 -13.12 18.84 -5.34
C SER A 127 -13.78 19.67 -4.23
N GLU A 128 -13.51 20.98 -4.19
CA GLU A 128 -14.17 21.87 -3.22
C GLU A 128 -15.70 21.82 -3.31
N SER A 129 -16.26 21.58 -4.50
CA SER A 129 -17.71 21.47 -4.69
C SER A 129 -18.36 20.23 -4.08
N ASP A 130 -17.57 19.22 -3.73
CA ASP A 130 -18.04 17.98 -3.12
C ASP A 130 -18.06 18.06 -1.58
N LEU A 131 -17.45 19.11 -1.00
CA LEU A 131 -17.38 19.28 0.45
C LEU A 131 -18.77 19.58 1.02
N THR A 132 -19.15 18.81 2.05
CA THR A 132 -20.44 19.01 2.70
C THR A 132 -20.34 20.18 3.69
N PRO A 133 -21.20 21.21 3.59
CA PRO A 133 -21.17 22.34 4.52
C PRO A 133 -21.70 21.94 5.89
N GLU A 134 -21.00 22.37 6.93
CA GLU A 134 -21.38 22.18 8.33
C GLU A 134 -21.41 23.53 9.05
N SER A 135 -22.33 23.72 10.01
CA SER A 135 -22.59 25.07 10.58
C SER A 135 -21.40 25.68 11.32
N ASN A 136 -20.54 24.84 11.92
CA ASN A 136 -19.41 25.27 12.75
C ASN A 136 -18.05 24.84 12.20
N ILE A 137 -18.02 24.20 11.03
CA ILE A 137 -16.80 23.71 10.42
C ILE A 137 -16.69 24.30 9.00
N GLN A 138 -15.59 24.98 8.75
CA GLN A 138 -15.21 25.41 7.41
C GLN A 138 -14.15 24.45 6.85
N LYS A 139 -14.37 23.94 5.65
CA LYS A 139 -13.44 23.09 4.91
C LYS A 139 -13.10 23.77 3.59
N CYS A 140 -11.84 23.77 3.18
CA CYS A 140 -11.45 24.24 1.85
C CYS A 140 -10.20 23.52 1.34
N PHE A 141 -10.11 23.34 0.03
CA PHE A 141 -8.88 22.99 -0.64
C PHE A 141 -8.11 24.27 -0.97
N SER A 142 -6.79 24.27 -0.73
CA SER A 142 -5.95 25.42 -1.09
C SER A 142 -4.55 25.01 -1.54
N ALA A 143 -4.07 25.63 -2.62
CA ALA A 143 -2.68 25.53 -3.06
C ALA A 143 -1.70 26.26 -2.10
N THR A 144 -2.20 27.14 -1.23
CA THR A 144 -1.38 27.94 -0.32
C THR A 144 -1.73 27.66 1.13
N ASN A 145 -0.72 27.64 2.00
CA ASN A 145 -0.93 27.48 3.43
C ASN A 145 -1.72 28.68 3.99
N PRO A 146 -2.78 28.46 4.79
CA PRO A 146 -3.43 29.54 5.50
C PRO A 146 -2.51 30.17 6.54
N GLN A 147 -2.79 31.42 6.93
CA GLN A 147 -1.92 32.22 7.81
C GLN A 147 -1.71 31.65 9.23
N LYS A 148 -2.58 30.76 9.69
CA LYS A 148 -2.50 30.15 11.02
C LYS A 148 -2.93 28.69 10.94
N ILE A 149 -1.95 27.82 10.75
CA ILE A 149 -2.10 26.37 10.85
C ILE A 149 -1.78 25.94 12.29
N ALA A 150 -2.52 24.97 12.82
CA ALA A 150 -2.43 24.50 14.19
C ALA A 150 -1.25 23.52 14.40
N TYR A 151 -0.70 23.50 15.62
CA TYR A 151 0.25 22.48 16.10
C TYR A 151 1.42 22.20 15.14
N GLN A 152 1.60 20.93 14.77
CA GLN A 152 2.67 20.40 13.90
C GLN A 152 2.24 20.31 12.43
N ASP A 153 1.00 20.68 12.12
CA ASP A 153 0.41 20.49 10.79
C ASP A 153 1.17 21.28 9.72
N GLU A 154 1.77 22.43 10.06
CA GLU A 154 2.62 23.17 9.14
C GLU A 154 3.84 22.35 8.69
N CYS A 155 4.52 21.69 9.63
CA CYS A 155 5.64 20.79 9.33
C CYS A 155 5.17 19.59 8.51
N VAL A 156 4.01 19.01 8.85
CA VAL A 156 3.41 17.90 8.09
C VAL A 156 3.12 18.32 6.65
N VAL A 157 2.55 19.50 6.42
CA VAL A 157 2.32 20.05 5.08
C VAL A 157 3.64 20.22 4.32
N GLU A 158 4.67 20.80 4.95
CA GLU A 158 5.97 21.03 4.30
C GLU A 158 6.63 19.74 3.85
N ILE A 159 6.61 18.71 4.69
CA ILE A 159 7.14 17.39 4.38
C ILE A 159 6.28 16.68 3.32
N SER A 160 4.96 16.84 3.36
CA SER A 160 4.04 16.12 2.46
C SER A 160 4.05 16.65 1.01
N LYS A 161 4.30 17.94 0.80
CA LYS A 161 4.20 18.59 -0.52
C LYS A 161 5.04 17.93 -1.64
N PRO A 162 6.33 17.61 -1.43
CA PRO A 162 7.13 16.91 -2.42
C PRO A 162 6.52 15.55 -2.81
N HIS A 163 6.08 14.76 -1.82
CA HIS A 163 5.48 13.44 -2.06
C HIS A 163 4.17 13.54 -2.84
N LEU A 164 3.31 14.51 -2.50
CA LEU A 164 2.05 14.74 -3.20
C LEU A 164 2.28 15.19 -4.64
N THR A 165 3.23 16.10 -4.87
CA THR A 165 3.56 16.59 -6.21
C THR A 165 4.03 15.44 -7.12
N GLU A 166 4.87 14.57 -6.58
CA GLU A 166 5.37 13.41 -7.31
C GLU A 166 4.25 12.41 -7.65
N LYS A 167 3.44 12.03 -6.65
CA LYS A 167 2.36 11.06 -6.85
C LYS A 167 1.29 11.57 -7.82
N ILE A 168 0.90 12.84 -7.73
CA ILE A 168 -0.09 13.42 -8.66
C ILE A 168 0.41 13.35 -10.11
N ALA A 169 1.72 13.52 -10.34
CA ALA A 169 2.31 13.42 -11.67
C ALA A 169 2.35 11.98 -12.22
N ASP A 170 2.33 10.98 -11.35
CA ASP A 170 2.47 9.54 -11.70
C ASP A 170 1.19 8.73 -11.44
N LEU A 171 0.02 9.39 -11.33
CA LEU A 171 -1.23 8.69 -11.07
C LEU A 171 -1.52 7.67 -12.19
N PRO A 172 -1.66 6.38 -11.87
CA PRO A 172 -1.95 5.33 -12.85
C PRO A 172 -3.44 5.35 -13.22
N GLU A 173 -3.86 6.38 -13.99
CA GLU A 173 -5.28 6.64 -14.27
C GLU A 173 -5.99 5.44 -14.92
N ASN A 174 -5.32 4.73 -15.82
CA ASN A 174 -5.88 3.57 -16.52
C ASN A 174 -6.19 2.40 -15.57
N GLU A 175 -5.31 2.14 -14.60
CA GLU A 175 -5.48 1.02 -13.66
C GLU A 175 -6.55 1.33 -12.60
N LEU A 176 -6.62 2.59 -12.14
CA LEU A 176 -7.64 3.05 -11.18
C LEU A 176 -9.06 3.08 -11.78
N GLU A 177 -9.20 3.32 -13.09
CA GLU A 177 -10.50 3.42 -13.77
C GLU A 177 -11.06 2.05 -14.19
N SER A 178 -10.21 1.12 -14.63
CA SER A 178 -10.62 -0.23 -15.09
C SER A 178 -11.37 -1.06 -14.03
N GLY A 179 -11.08 -0.84 -12.73
CA GLY A 179 -11.76 -1.49 -11.61
C GLY A 179 -13.24 -1.11 -11.42
N ARG A 180 -13.75 -0.06 -12.10
CA ARG A 180 -15.14 0.43 -11.96
C ARG A 180 -16.10 -0.08 -13.05
N GLU A 181 -15.65 -0.29 -14.28
CA GLU A 181 -16.56 -0.56 -15.40
C GLU A 181 -17.04 -2.02 -15.53
N ASN A 182 -16.40 -3.00 -14.88
CA ASN A 182 -16.71 -4.43 -15.07
C ASN A 182 -17.30 -5.17 -13.85
N HIS A 183 -17.86 -4.45 -12.88
CA HIS A 183 -18.28 -5.03 -11.59
C HIS A 183 -19.23 -6.24 -11.70
N VAL A 184 -20.21 -6.20 -12.61
CA VAL A 184 -21.18 -7.31 -12.81
C VAL A 184 -20.54 -8.54 -13.46
N ARG A 185 -19.56 -8.34 -14.36
CA ARG A 185 -18.84 -9.42 -15.04
C ARG A 185 -17.83 -10.10 -14.10
N HIS A 186 -17.15 -9.31 -13.26
CA HIS A 186 -16.27 -9.83 -12.21
C HIS A 186 -17.03 -10.62 -11.15
N ILE A 187 -18.24 -10.19 -10.74
CA ILE A 187 -19.08 -10.97 -9.82
C ILE A 187 -19.44 -12.35 -10.43
N PHE A 188 -19.82 -12.39 -11.70
CA PHE A 188 -20.13 -13.65 -12.38
C PHE A 188 -18.91 -14.56 -12.54
N HIS A 189 -17.74 -14.00 -12.88
CA HIS A 189 -16.48 -14.73 -12.92
C HIS A 189 -16.09 -15.30 -11.55
N ASN A 190 -16.17 -14.46 -10.50
CA ASN A 190 -15.81 -14.84 -9.13
C ASN A 190 -16.72 -15.95 -8.60
N HIS A 191 -18.01 -15.98 -8.95
CA HIS A 191 -18.93 -16.98 -8.41
C HIS A 191 -18.92 -18.33 -9.15
N LEU A 192 -18.71 -18.34 -10.47
CA LEU A 192 -18.85 -19.56 -11.30
C LEU A 192 -17.54 -20.11 -11.88
N VAL A 193 -16.61 -19.24 -12.29
CA VAL A 193 -15.39 -19.65 -13.00
C VAL A 193 -14.20 -19.73 -12.05
N SER A 194 -14.07 -18.77 -11.13
CA SER A 194 -13.00 -18.75 -10.13
C SER A 194 -13.08 -19.98 -9.22
N THR A 195 -14.26 -20.33 -8.72
CA THR A 195 -14.48 -21.45 -7.78
C THR A 195 -14.02 -22.81 -8.34
N LEU A 196 -14.04 -23.00 -9.67
CA LEU A 196 -13.70 -24.26 -10.33
C LEU A 196 -12.25 -24.33 -10.84
N VAL A 197 -11.64 -23.20 -11.21
CA VAL A 197 -10.33 -23.17 -11.90
C VAL A 197 -9.25 -22.42 -11.12
N SER A 198 -9.62 -21.44 -10.28
CA SER A 198 -8.66 -20.62 -9.53
C SER A 198 -8.04 -21.37 -8.35
N GLY A 199 -8.82 -22.15 -7.59
CA GLY A 199 -8.32 -22.87 -6.42
C GLY A 199 -7.14 -23.79 -6.74
N PHE A 200 -7.23 -24.63 -7.77
CA PHE A 200 -6.15 -25.57 -8.09
C PHE A 200 -4.93 -24.92 -8.77
N SER A 201 -5.14 -23.90 -9.62
CA SER A 201 -4.04 -23.25 -10.34
C SER A 201 -3.26 -22.30 -9.45
N SER A 202 -3.97 -21.48 -8.67
CA SER A 202 -3.35 -20.52 -7.76
C SER A 202 -2.62 -21.23 -6.62
N GLU A 203 -3.19 -22.27 -6.02
CA GLU A 203 -2.52 -23.03 -4.95
C GLU A 203 -1.25 -23.73 -5.45
N LYS A 204 -1.21 -24.22 -6.70
CA LYS A 204 0.01 -24.80 -7.28
C LYS A 204 1.13 -23.76 -7.38
N ILE A 205 0.81 -22.54 -7.84
CA ILE A 205 1.77 -21.44 -7.92
C ILE A 205 2.25 -21.07 -6.51
N LYS A 206 1.32 -20.86 -5.57
CA LYS A 206 1.62 -20.52 -4.17
C LYS A 206 2.54 -21.55 -3.51
N ASN A 207 2.24 -22.84 -3.65
CA ASN A 207 3.09 -23.92 -3.15
C ASN A 207 4.48 -23.91 -3.79
N THR A 208 4.56 -23.68 -5.10
CA THR A 208 5.86 -23.59 -5.78
C THR A 208 6.68 -22.42 -5.25
N ILE A 209 6.05 -21.25 -5.05
CA ILE A 209 6.72 -20.09 -4.43
C ILE A 209 7.24 -20.47 -3.04
N MET A 210 6.40 -21.05 -2.18
CA MET A 210 6.80 -21.45 -0.83
C MET A 210 7.93 -22.49 -0.80
N GLU A 211 7.96 -23.41 -1.76
CA GLU A 211 9.02 -24.43 -1.90
C GLU A 211 10.36 -23.82 -2.36
N ASN A 212 10.33 -22.65 -3.01
CA ASN A 212 11.52 -21.94 -3.48
C ASN A 212 12.04 -20.89 -2.49
N VAL A 213 11.43 -20.76 -1.31
CA VAL A 213 11.96 -19.92 -0.22
C VAL A 213 13.11 -20.67 0.46
N ASP A 214 14.33 -20.10 0.40
CA ASP A 214 15.55 -20.82 0.81
C ASP A 214 15.72 -20.93 2.33
N LYS A 215 15.45 -19.82 3.02
CA LYS A 215 15.56 -19.65 4.48
C LYS A 215 14.23 -19.15 5.00
N THR A 216 13.87 -19.48 6.24
CA THR A 216 12.69 -18.88 6.90
C THR A 216 12.88 -17.37 6.99
N PRO A 217 12.12 -16.56 6.24
CA PRO A 217 12.29 -15.11 6.22
C PRO A 217 11.72 -14.51 7.49
N ARG A 218 12.40 -13.50 8.04
CA ARG A 218 11.90 -12.68 9.15
C ARG A 218 11.17 -11.44 8.66
N THR A 219 11.43 -11.00 7.43
CA THR A 219 10.77 -9.87 6.80
C THR A 219 10.36 -10.21 5.38
N ILE A 220 9.09 -9.96 5.04
CA ILE A 220 8.51 -10.31 3.74
C ILE A 220 7.87 -9.07 3.11
N LEU A 221 8.11 -8.84 1.84
CA LEU A 221 7.37 -7.90 1.00
C LEU A 221 6.66 -8.69 -0.11
N ASP A 222 5.33 -8.68 -0.12
CA ASP A 222 4.54 -9.02 -1.31
C ASP A 222 4.26 -7.73 -2.08
N ALA A 223 5.05 -7.49 -3.12
CA ALA A 223 5.13 -6.21 -3.81
C ALA A 223 3.85 -5.90 -4.63
N SER A 224 3.12 -6.94 -5.03
CA SER A 224 1.87 -6.86 -5.78
C SER A 224 0.86 -7.86 -5.22
N CYS A 225 0.41 -7.61 -3.99
CA CYS A 225 -0.30 -8.60 -3.20
C CYS A 225 -1.69 -8.96 -3.75
N GLY A 226 -2.37 -8.03 -4.43
CA GLY A 226 -3.75 -8.23 -4.88
C GLY A 226 -4.72 -8.49 -3.71
N ASP A 227 -5.81 -9.21 -3.97
CA ASP A 227 -6.83 -9.58 -2.98
C ASP A 227 -6.83 -11.08 -2.62
N ASP A 228 -5.81 -11.84 -3.03
CA ASP A 228 -5.81 -13.30 -2.99
C ASP A 228 -5.43 -13.93 -1.64
N GLY A 229 -5.14 -13.10 -0.64
CA GLY A 229 -4.78 -13.51 0.72
C GLY A 229 -3.46 -14.28 0.83
N PHE A 230 -2.59 -14.27 -0.18
CA PHE A 230 -1.36 -15.05 -0.13
C PHE A 230 -0.42 -14.60 0.98
N ILE A 231 -0.37 -13.28 1.27
CA ILE A 231 0.43 -12.73 2.37
C ILE A 231 0.07 -13.35 3.73
N PHE A 232 -1.21 -13.69 3.98
CA PHE A 232 -1.62 -14.38 5.21
C PHE A 232 -1.06 -15.80 5.28
N GLN A 233 -1.04 -16.51 4.14
CA GLN A 233 -0.46 -17.86 4.10
C GLN A 233 1.06 -17.82 4.33
N LEU A 234 1.75 -16.79 3.83
CA LEU A 234 3.17 -16.58 4.08
C LEU A 234 3.41 -16.26 5.56
N ASN A 235 2.58 -15.40 6.14
CA ASN A 235 2.62 -15.07 7.57
C ASN A 235 2.47 -16.33 8.43
N ASP A 236 1.41 -17.12 8.20
CA ASP A 236 1.15 -18.38 8.92
C ASP A 236 2.28 -19.41 8.74
N ARG A 237 2.87 -19.47 7.54
CA ARG A 237 3.85 -20.49 7.18
C ARG A 237 5.22 -20.23 7.79
N PHE A 238 5.63 -18.96 7.84
CA PHE A 238 6.99 -18.55 8.18
C PHE A 238 7.10 -17.80 9.50
N ASP A 239 5.99 -17.30 10.06
CA ASP A 239 5.95 -16.50 11.30
C ASP A 239 6.98 -15.35 11.30
N PRO A 240 6.97 -14.48 10.27
CA PRO A 240 7.93 -13.38 10.15
C PRO A 240 7.67 -12.29 11.21
N ASP A 241 8.70 -11.51 11.55
CA ASP A 241 8.54 -10.34 12.41
C ASP A 241 7.68 -9.27 11.72
N VAL A 242 7.82 -9.13 10.40
CA VAL A 242 7.08 -8.15 9.60
C VAL A 242 6.73 -8.67 8.21
N CYS A 243 5.50 -8.43 7.79
CA CYS A 243 5.00 -8.61 6.44
C CYS A 243 4.53 -7.27 5.86
N VAL A 244 4.89 -6.97 4.62
CA VAL A 244 4.38 -5.82 3.88
C VAL A 244 3.58 -6.33 2.68
N ALA A 245 2.29 -6.01 2.66
CA ALA A 245 1.39 -6.23 1.54
C ALA A 245 1.26 -4.92 0.75
N ASN A 246 1.94 -4.84 -0.40
CA ASN A 246 1.89 -3.67 -1.27
C ASN A 246 0.98 -3.93 -2.47
N ASP A 247 0.17 -2.93 -2.82
CA ASP A 247 -0.59 -2.92 -4.07
C ASP A 247 -0.85 -1.49 -4.53
N ILE A 248 -0.92 -1.27 -5.83
CA ILE A 248 -1.20 0.06 -6.40
C ILE A 248 -2.66 0.49 -6.18
N SER A 249 -3.56 -0.45 -5.90
CA SER A 249 -4.96 -0.18 -5.59
C SER A 249 -5.23 -0.12 -4.09
N TRP A 250 -5.44 1.09 -3.57
CA TRP A 250 -5.87 1.30 -2.18
C TRP A 250 -7.16 0.56 -1.82
N LYS A 251 -8.07 0.43 -2.80
CA LYS A 251 -9.33 -0.30 -2.63
C LYS A 251 -9.10 -1.79 -2.41
N THR A 252 -8.18 -2.39 -3.16
CA THR A 252 -7.80 -3.81 -3.02
C THR A 252 -7.24 -4.05 -1.62
N LEU A 253 -6.31 -3.21 -1.17
CA LEU A 253 -5.74 -3.27 0.19
C LEU A 253 -6.81 -3.11 1.27
N SER A 254 -7.75 -2.18 1.08
CA SER A 254 -8.87 -1.95 2.02
C SER A 254 -9.81 -3.16 2.12
N LEU A 255 -9.94 -3.97 1.06
CA LEU A 255 -10.71 -5.22 1.11
C LEU A 255 -9.89 -6.33 1.79
N LEU A 256 -8.62 -6.46 1.43
CA LEU A 256 -7.73 -7.46 1.99
C LEU A 256 -7.54 -7.28 3.51
N GLN A 257 -7.37 -6.04 3.97
CA GLN A 257 -7.19 -5.70 5.38
C GLN A 257 -8.37 -6.15 6.26
N LYS A 258 -9.61 -6.19 5.74
CA LYS A 258 -10.79 -6.65 6.51
C LYS A 258 -10.68 -8.12 6.94
N HIS A 259 -9.82 -8.88 6.28
CA HIS A 259 -9.55 -10.27 6.59
C HIS A 259 -8.29 -10.45 7.45
N ASN A 260 -7.54 -9.38 7.70
CA ASN A 260 -6.33 -9.43 8.48
C ASN A 260 -6.65 -9.43 9.99
N THR A 261 -6.11 -10.41 10.70
CA THR A 261 -6.12 -10.47 12.16
C THR A 261 -4.76 -10.26 12.78
N ASP A 262 -3.71 -10.17 11.96
CA ASP A 262 -2.33 -10.18 12.40
C ASP A 262 -1.75 -8.76 12.42
N SER A 263 -1.16 -8.39 13.56
CA SER A 263 -0.64 -7.03 13.77
C SER A 263 0.66 -6.76 13.02
N ASN A 264 1.39 -7.81 12.64
CA ASN A 264 2.68 -7.75 11.95
C ASN A 264 2.56 -7.57 10.42
N ILE A 265 1.33 -7.49 9.88
CA ILE A 265 1.08 -7.25 8.45
C ILE A 265 0.75 -5.77 8.23
N ILE A 266 1.61 -5.09 7.46
CA ILE A 266 1.44 -3.71 7.03
C ILE A 266 0.91 -3.69 5.60
N PHE A 267 -0.07 -2.82 5.34
CA PHE A 267 -0.60 -2.59 4.00
C PHE A 267 -0.09 -1.26 3.46
N THR A 268 0.46 -1.26 2.25
CA THR A 268 1.10 -0.08 1.65
C THR A 268 0.65 0.13 0.21
N ASN A 269 0.60 1.39 -0.22
CA ASN A 269 0.09 1.75 -1.55
C ASN A 269 1.14 2.53 -2.36
N HIS A 270 2.07 1.78 -2.93
CA HIS A 270 3.19 2.32 -3.70
C HIS A 270 3.25 1.73 -5.10
N ASN A 271 3.69 2.58 -6.03
CA ASN A 271 4.06 2.16 -7.37
C ASN A 271 5.36 1.35 -7.30
N LEU A 272 5.35 0.16 -7.92
CA LEU A 272 6.49 -0.75 -7.98
C LEU A 272 7.74 -0.14 -8.63
N ARG A 273 7.57 0.86 -9.49
CA ARG A 273 8.68 1.58 -10.12
C ARG A 273 9.50 2.40 -9.12
N ARG A 274 8.90 2.75 -7.99
CA ARG A 274 9.53 3.59 -6.97
C ARG A 274 8.95 3.29 -5.60
N LEU A 275 9.43 2.21 -5.01
CA LEU A 275 9.11 1.86 -3.64
C LEU A 275 9.96 2.71 -2.67
N PRO A 276 9.35 3.43 -1.72
CA PRO A 276 10.06 4.37 -0.84
C PRO A 276 10.61 3.70 0.43
N PHE A 277 10.86 2.39 0.38
CA PHE A 277 11.35 1.65 1.55
C PHE A 277 12.85 1.87 1.72
N ASP A 278 13.28 2.22 2.93
CA ASP A 278 14.70 2.23 3.31
C ASP A 278 15.01 0.97 4.12
N PHE A 279 14.68 -0.18 3.52
CA PHE A 279 14.69 -1.46 4.21
C PHE A 279 14.95 -2.60 3.22
N THR A 280 15.85 -3.53 3.58
CA THR A 280 16.07 -4.76 2.82
C THR A 280 15.28 -5.90 3.46
N PHE A 281 14.42 -6.54 2.66
CA PHE A 281 13.58 -7.65 3.09
C PHE A 281 14.29 -8.99 2.88
N ASP A 282 14.12 -9.93 3.82
CA ASP A 282 14.61 -11.30 3.67
C ASP A 282 14.01 -11.97 2.41
N LEU A 283 12.75 -11.64 2.10
CA LEU A 283 12.03 -12.16 0.94
C LEU A 283 11.18 -11.05 0.29
N VAL A 284 11.40 -10.82 -1.00
CA VAL A 284 10.50 -10.01 -1.86
C VAL A 284 9.83 -10.93 -2.86
N LEU A 285 8.50 -10.84 -2.93
CA LEU A 285 7.67 -11.55 -3.89
C LEU A 285 7.08 -10.57 -4.89
N PHE A 286 7.18 -10.91 -6.17
CA PHE A 286 6.56 -10.15 -7.23
C PHE A 286 5.82 -11.09 -8.18
N LYS A 287 4.49 -11.11 -8.06
CA LYS A 287 3.65 -12.13 -8.68
C LYS A 287 2.60 -11.51 -9.60
N ASN A 288 2.48 -12.07 -10.80
CA ASN A 288 1.39 -11.88 -11.75
C ASN A 288 1.06 -10.39 -12.04
N THR A 289 2.10 -9.56 -12.18
CA THR A 289 1.96 -8.11 -12.37
C THR A 289 2.94 -7.53 -13.40
N LEU A 290 4.04 -8.21 -13.72
CA LEU A 290 5.05 -7.73 -14.68
C LEU A 290 4.44 -7.47 -16.07
N HIS A 291 3.45 -8.28 -16.49
CA HIS A 291 2.75 -8.10 -17.77
C HIS A 291 1.78 -6.90 -17.82
N HIS A 292 1.51 -6.26 -16.68
CA HIS A 292 0.79 -4.98 -16.58
C HIS A 292 1.72 -3.77 -16.61
N ILE A 293 3.03 -3.96 -16.39
CA ILE A 293 4.03 -2.89 -16.44
C ILE A 293 4.53 -2.74 -17.89
N GLU A 294 4.58 -1.50 -18.37
CA GLU A 294 5.11 -1.18 -19.70
C GLU A 294 6.54 -1.71 -19.86
N LYS A 295 6.83 -2.27 -21.03
CA LYS A 295 8.11 -2.94 -21.31
C LYS A 295 9.37 -2.12 -21.05
N ASP A 296 9.29 -0.80 -21.17
CA ASP A 296 10.42 0.10 -20.94
C ASP A 296 10.67 0.31 -19.44
N ASP A 297 9.64 0.13 -18.60
CA ASP A 297 9.68 0.33 -17.16
C ASP A 297 9.90 -0.98 -16.37
N GLN A 298 9.73 -2.13 -17.02
CA GLN A 298 9.93 -3.45 -16.41
C GLN A 298 11.34 -3.62 -15.82
N HIS A 299 12.37 -3.03 -16.43
CA HIS A 299 13.74 -3.13 -15.93
C HIS A 299 13.88 -2.43 -14.57
N ASP A 300 13.43 -1.18 -14.47
CA ASP A 300 13.51 -0.36 -13.27
C ASP A 300 12.69 -0.97 -12.11
N ALA A 301 11.52 -1.54 -12.42
CA ALA A 301 10.71 -2.26 -11.43
C ALA A 301 11.43 -3.50 -10.89
N ILE A 302 12.01 -4.33 -11.76
CA ILE A 302 12.76 -5.52 -11.34
C ILE A 302 14.00 -5.12 -10.53
N GLN A 303 14.72 -4.08 -10.95
CA GLN A 303 15.91 -3.61 -10.24
C GLN A 303 15.56 -3.06 -8.86
N THR A 304 14.52 -2.22 -8.76
CA THR A 304 14.01 -1.71 -7.48
C THR A 304 13.70 -2.84 -6.50
N LEU A 305 13.01 -3.88 -6.96
CA LEU A 305 12.66 -5.03 -6.12
C LEU A 305 13.89 -5.86 -5.73
N ASN A 306 14.87 -5.98 -6.62
CA ASN A 306 16.12 -6.67 -6.37
C ASN A 306 16.92 -5.96 -5.26
N ASP A 307 17.02 -4.64 -5.34
CA ASP A 307 17.76 -3.82 -4.37
C ASP A 307 17.14 -3.86 -2.96
N LEU A 308 15.84 -4.14 -2.87
CA LEU A 308 15.09 -4.30 -1.63
C LEU A 308 15.12 -5.73 -1.06
N SER A 309 15.85 -6.65 -1.65
CA SER A 309 15.74 -8.08 -1.34
C SER A 309 17.06 -8.77 -1.00
N ASP A 310 17.04 -9.66 -0.01
CA ASP A 310 18.02 -10.75 0.13
C ASP A 310 17.68 -11.92 -0.79
N GLN A 311 16.39 -12.17 -0.99
CA GLN A 311 15.85 -13.13 -1.95
C GLN A 311 14.67 -12.52 -2.69
N LEU A 312 14.70 -12.54 -4.02
CA LEU A 312 13.62 -12.07 -4.88
C LEU A 312 13.01 -13.25 -5.65
N ILE A 313 11.71 -13.47 -5.50
CA ILE A 313 10.97 -14.44 -6.30
C ILE A 313 10.00 -13.69 -7.22
N ILE A 314 10.20 -13.83 -8.52
CA ILE A 314 9.32 -13.26 -9.55
C ILE A 314 8.56 -14.39 -10.23
N VAL A 315 7.23 -14.29 -10.29
CA VAL A 315 6.37 -15.22 -11.00
C VAL A 315 5.44 -14.46 -11.93
N ASP A 316 5.42 -14.80 -13.22
CA ASP A 316 4.46 -14.19 -14.14
C ASP A 316 3.93 -15.21 -15.17
N ILE A 317 2.78 -14.93 -15.77
CA ILE A 317 2.19 -15.74 -16.82
C ILE A 317 2.97 -15.57 -18.13
N GLU A 318 3.37 -16.69 -18.72
CA GLU A 318 3.99 -16.71 -20.05
C GLU A 318 2.98 -16.30 -21.13
N ASP A 319 3.44 -15.67 -22.21
CA ASP A 319 2.60 -15.27 -23.34
C ASP A 319 1.66 -16.41 -23.77
N PRO A 320 0.33 -16.26 -23.55
CA PRO A 320 -0.64 -17.31 -23.84
C PRO A 320 -0.70 -17.67 -25.33
N ARG A 321 -0.18 -16.80 -26.21
CA ARG A 321 -0.09 -17.03 -27.67
C ARG A 321 0.99 -18.04 -28.05
N GLU A 322 1.97 -18.27 -27.19
CA GLU A 322 3.11 -19.16 -27.49
C GLU A 322 2.95 -20.56 -26.89
N TYR A 323 2.09 -20.73 -25.86
CA TYR A 323 2.01 -21.99 -25.10
C TYR A 323 1.08 -23.06 -25.71
N ASN A 324 -0.26 -22.95 -25.54
CA ASN A 324 -1.20 -23.96 -26.07
C ASN A 324 -2.58 -23.37 -26.41
N PHE A 325 -3.41 -24.14 -27.13
CA PHE A 325 -4.76 -23.69 -27.56
C PHE A 325 -5.68 -23.33 -26.38
N LYS A 326 -5.56 -24.02 -25.24
CA LYS A 326 -6.37 -23.73 -24.05
C LYS A 326 -6.00 -22.38 -23.44
N SER A 327 -4.70 -22.08 -23.33
CA SER A 327 -4.20 -20.77 -22.87
C SER A 327 -4.64 -19.63 -23.79
N LYS A 328 -4.65 -19.85 -25.11
CA LYS A 328 -5.18 -18.87 -26.08
C LYS A 328 -6.67 -18.59 -25.87
N ALA A 329 -7.46 -19.64 -25.68
CA ALA A 329 -8.90 -19.50 -25.41
C ALA A 329 -9.16 -18.80 -24.06
N TRP A 330 -8.33 -19.10 -23.05
CA TRP A 330 -8.41 -18.48 -21.73
C TRP A 330 -8.04 -17.00 -21.77
N ASN A 331 -6.94 -16.63 -22.41
CA ASN A 331 -6.55 -15.23 -22.59
C ASN A 331 -7.59 -14.44 -23.41
N TRP A 332 -8.14 -15.05 -24.46
CA TRP A 332 -9.26 -14.43 -25.20
C TRP A 332 -10.46 -14.16 -24.30
N TYR A 333 -10.82 -15.10 -23.42
CA TYR A 333 -11.89 -14.92 -22.45
C TYR A 333 -11.58 -13.77 -21.47
N TYR A 334 -10.38 -13.72 -20.89
CA TYR A 334 -9.99 -12.64 -19.97
C TYR A 334 -10.02 -11.27 -20.64
N ARG A 335 -9.39 -11.12 -21.81
CA ARG A 335 -9.35 -9.84 -22.54
C ARG A 335 -10.71 -9.40 -23.07
N THR A 336 -11.49 -10.33 -23.64
CA THR A 336 -12.74 -9.97 -24.33
C THR A 336 -13.94 -9.89 -23.38
N VAL A 337 -13.96 -10.72 -22.35
CA VAL A 337 -15.11 -10.83 -21.42
C VAL A 337 -14.86 -10.03 -20.15
N LEU A 338 -13.67 -10.13 -19.54
CA LEU A 338 -13.36 -9.46 -18.28
C LEU A 338 -12.71 -8.09 -18.47
N GLY A 339 -12.25 -7.77 -19.68
CA GLY A 339 -11.63 -6.48 -19.98
C GLY A 339 -10.25 -6.33 -19.35
N ASP A 340 -9.56 -7.44 -19.11
CA ASP A 340 -8.21 -7.45 -18.55
C ASP A 340 -7.22 -6.77 -19.52
N GLU A 341 -6.49 -5.77 -19.02
CA GLU A 341 -5.68 -4.84 -19.83
C GLU A 341 -4.22 -5.25 -19.96
N GLY A 342 -3.78 -6.35 -19.35
CA GLY A 342 -2.40 -6.85 -19.54
C GLY A 342 -2.05 -7.04 -21.03
N GLN A 343 -1.11 -6.26 -21.55
CA GLN A 343 -0.72 -6.31 -22.98
C GLN A 343 0.71 -6.79 -23.19
N ASP A 344 1.56 -6.71 -22.17
CA ASP A 344 3.00 -6.90 -22.27
C ASP A 344 3.48 -8.25 -21.74
N PHE A 345 2.71 -9.30 -22.05
CA PHE A 345 3.11 -10.69 -21.79
C PHE A 345 4.49 -11.00 -22.41
N LEU A 346 5.27 -11.78 -21.70
CA LEU A 346 6.62 -12.19 -22.09
C LEU A 346 6.65 -13.68 -22.43
N SER A 347 7.36 -14.04 -23.50
CA SER A 347 7.81 -15.43 -23.68
C SER A 347 8.81 -15.82 -22.59
N ALA A 348 9.00 -17.12 -22.30
CA ALA A 348 10.00 -17.56 -21.33
C ALA A 348 11.42 -17.06 -21.67
N ARG A 349 11.75 -16.94 -22.96
CA ARG A 349 13.05 -16.40 -23.40
C ARG A 349 13.18 -14.91 -23.11
N GLU A 350 12.12 -14.13 -23.32
CA GLU A 350 12.12 -12.69 -23.02
C GLU A 350 12.15 -12.44 -21.53
N PHE A 351 11.41 -13.21 -20.73
CA PHE A 351 11.44 -13.17 -19.27
C PHE A 351 12.87 -13.36 -18.77
N ARG A 352 13.54 -14.48 -19.14
CA ARG A 352 14.93 -14.75 -18.76
C ARG A 352 15.88 -13.63 -19.14
N ARG A 353 15.77 -13.12 -20.38
CA ARG A 353 16.63 -12.02 -20.86
C ARG A 353 16.45 -10.76 -20.03
N ARG A 354 15.21 -10.40 -19.66
CA ARG A 354 14.92 -9.19 -18.87
C ARG A 354 15.44 -9.33 -17.44
N ILE A 355 15.22 -10.48 -16.83
CA ILE A 355 15.72 -10.80 -15.49
C ILE A 355 17.25 -10.71 -15.44
N HIS A 356 17.94 -11.38 -16.37
CA HIS A 356 19.40 -11.31 -16.44
C HIS A 356 19.93 -9.89 -16.69
N ASN A 357 19.25 -9.12 -17.53
CA ASN A 357 19.64 -7.73 -17.76
C ASN A 357 19.49 -6.85 -16.51
N ALA A 358 18.53 -7.13 -15.64
CA ALA A 358 18.26 -6.36 -14.43
C ALA A 358 19.12 -6.81 -13.23
N ILE A 359 19.34 -8.12 -13.07
CA ILE A 359 19.89 -8.73 -11.84
C ILE A 359 21.30 -9.29 -12.06
N GLY A 360 21.66 -9.65 -13.29
CA GLY A 360 22.90 -10.36 -13.62
C GLY A 360 22.73 -11.89 -13.74
N ASP A 361 23.80 -12.58 -14.11
CA ASP A 361 23.76 -14.02 -14.46
C ASP A 361 24.05 -14.95 -13.26
N ASP A 362 24.89 -14.54 -12.31
CA ASP A 362 25.50 -15.45 -11.33
C ASP A 362 24.61 -15.79 -10.11
N SER A 363 23.42 -15.19 -10.01
CA SER A 363 22.56 -15.25 -8.83
C SER A 363 21.13 -15.73 -9.08
N VAL A 364 20.82 -16.20 -10.29
CA VAL A 364 19.43 -16.42 -10.74
C VAL A 364 19.15 -17.87 -11.11
N GLU A 365 18.08 -18.43 -10.54
CA GLU A 365 17.50 -19.72 -10.90
C GLU A 365 16.14 -19.51 -11.59
N PHE A 366 15.89 -20.25 -12.67
CA PHE A 366 14.63 -20.19 -13.41
C PHE A 366 13.86 -21.50 -13.32
N ASP A 367 12.55 -21.37 -13.13
CA ASP A 367 11.62 -22.50 -13.15
C ASP A 367 10.35 -22.13 -13.96
N ALA A 368 9.45 -23.10 -14.11
CA ALA A 368 8.14 -22.89 -14.69
C ALA A 368 7.06 -23.76 -14.04
N VAL A 369 5.87 -23.19 -13.89
CA VAL A 369 4.71 -23.85 -13.30
C VAL A 369 3.60 -23.96 -14.34
N GLU A 370 3.36 -25.17 -14.83
CA GLU A 370 2.22 -25.41 -15.72
C GLU A 370 0.91 -25.45 -14.92
N THR A 371 -0.06 -24.63 -15.33
CA THR A 371 -1.41 -24.60 -14.75
C THR A 371 -2.49 -24.77 -15.83
N VAL A 372 -3.75 -24.82 -15.40
CA VAL A 372 -4.89 -24.84 -16.34
C VAL A 372 -5.02 -23.51 -17.10
N LYS A 373 -4.58 -22.39 -16.50
CA LYS A 373 -4.66 -21.05 -17.09
C LYS A 373 -3.54 -20.80 -18.11
N GLY A 374 -2.42 -21.50 -17.97
CA GLY A 374 -1.23 -21.36 -18.80
C GLY A 374 0.03 -21.74 -18.05
N ASN A 375 1.17 -21.57 -18.71
CA ASN A 375 2.46 -21.71 -18.08
C ASN A 375 2.82 -20.42 -17.35
N TYR A 376 3.36 -20.55 -16.16
CA TYR A 376 3.93 -19.44 -15.41
C TYR A 376 5.43 -19.59 -15.40
N VAL A 377 6.15 -18.53 -15.73
CA VAL A 377 7.60 -18.46 -15.64
C VAL A 377 7.97 -17.90 -14.28
N MET A 378 9.01 -18.49 -13.68
CA MET A 378 9.48 -18.10 -12.37
C MET A 378 10.99 -17.84 -12.39
N CYS A 379 11.41 -16.89 -11.57
CA CYS A 379 12.79 -16.61 -11.22
C CYS A 379 12.91 -16.58 -9.70
N SER A 380 13.96 -17.20 -9.17
CA SER A 380 14.44 -16.97 -7.81
C SER A 380 15.85 -16.37 -7.90
N ALA A 381 16.03 -15.17 -7.36
CA ALA A 381 17.27 -14.42 -7.40
C ALA A 381 17.80 -14.16 -5.99
N ARG A 382 19.13 -14.17 -5.85
CA ARG A 382 19.86 -13.94 -4.59
C ARG A 382 20.88 -12.81 -4.78
N PRO A 383 20.49 -11.55 -4.53
CA PRO A 383 21.39 -10.42 -4.67
C PRO A 383 22.64 -10.62 -3.79
N GLN A 384 23.80 -10.15 -4.26
CA GLN A 384 25.09 -10.28 -3.56
C GLN A 384 25.32 -9.19 -2.53
#